data_AF-A0A267GPU8-F1
#
_entry.id   AF-A0A267GPU8-F1
#
_cell.length_a   1.000
_cell.length_b   1.000
_cell.length_c   1.000
_cell.angle_alpha   90.00
_cell.angle_beta   90.00
_cell.angle_gamma   90.00
#
_symmetry.space_group_name_H-M   'P 1'
#
loop_
_entity.id
_entity.type
_entity.pdbx_description
1 polymer ?
#
loop_
_entity_poly.entity_id
_entity_poly.type
_entity_poly.pdbx_seq_one_letter_code
_entity_poly.pdbx_strand_id
1 'polypeptide(L)'
;ILNRIMTSKLGGQPFLEAPTEDLTALRVFNSIDTWPSLQSGPNPQDQLAVQSAGQVLQTFCKMPPNVQKEFAEYPGIVKLGLEKYAESGDASSTVEWIVRQIPSMLFRPDRTGYIPIEAALESGNGAAAKMMLNEAERVGSLDKLLGYRNPRYGHTLMMLAVHLNSRDFADVFERLLSFDPTSVHRCYDLDGCNVFHRCTKHGFGVSWQILFGLLIKRSDIVISQIKDALEMTDKKKNTPLHYILSCGKVEMFENLLKFSSHVRLKLNFDACFKDSRLLTPLMLGVQMGRFEFCKLLLENGSVDVDFKQHSTCLTALHFAVRAGNPELISLLMEHGADPEYIDSECDGVEGYRTPLAVAEAEHIPNKQACIQCLRRA
;
A
#
# COMPACT_ATOMS: atom_id res chain seq x y z
N ILE A 1 31.60 28.43 6.48
CA ILE A 1 30.37 28.77 7.24
C ILE A 1 29.43 27.56 7.31
N LEU A 2 28.97 27.01 6.18
CA LEU A 2 28.18 25.75 6.11
C LEU A 2 28.81 24.58 6.88
N ASN A 3 30.12 24.33 6.70
CA ASN A 3 30.81 23.28 7.47
C ASN A 3 30.80 23.55 8.98
N ARG A 4 30.83 24.82 9.41
CA ARG A 4 30.81 25.24 10.82
C ARG A 4 29.41 25.07 11.45
N ILE A 5 28.36 25.33 10.67
CA ILE A 5 26.94 25.14 11.02
C ILE A 5 26.61 23.65 11.13
N MET A 6 27.15 22.82 10.24
CA MET A 6 26.92 21.37 10.25
C MET A 6 27.73 20.64 11.35
N THR A 7 28.89 21.17 11.75
CA THR A 7 29.75 20.58 12.79
C THR A 7 29.41 20.99 14.22
N SER A 8 28.59 22.03 14.44
CA SER A 8 28.17 22.40 15.79
C SER A 8 27.11 21.42 16.28
N LYS A 9 27.54 20.39 17.02
CA LYS A 9 26.68 19.56 17.86
C LYS A 9 25.74 20.44 18.68
N LEU A 10 24.49 20.59 18.24
CA LEU A 10 23.43 21.13 19.08
C LEU A 10 22.78 19.95 19.79
N GLY A 11 23.03 19.93 21.10
CA GLY A 11 22.46 18.99 22.06
C GLY A 11 20.93 18.97 21.98
N GLY A 12 20.37 17.83 22.38
CA GLY A 12 18.99 17.46 22.14
C GLY A 12 17.96 18.49 22.57
N GLN A 13 17.14 18.91 21.62
CA GLN A 13 15.66 18.92 21.63
C GLN A 13 15.16 19.47 20.28
N PRO A 14 13.88 19.21 19.90
CA PRO A 14 13.49 19.00 18.51
C PRO A 14 13.38 20.32 17.74
N PHE A 15 14.00 20.37 16.56
CA PHE A 15 13.89 21.52 15.68
C PHE A 15 12.52 21.56 14.99
N LEU A 16 11.71 22.50 15.53
CA LEU A 16 10.80 23.45 14.87
C LEU A 16 9.57 22.88 14.14
N GLU A 17 8.52 22.63 14.94
CA GLU A 17 7.27 23.34 14.68
C GLU A 17 7.54 24.84 14.86
N ALA A 18 7.16 25.68 13.90
CA ALA A 18 7.07 27.12 14.14
C ALA A 18 5.62 27.57 13.92
N PRO A 19 4.87 27.80 15.01
CA PRO A 19 3.65 28.60 15.00
C PRO A 19 3.97 30.04 14.58
N THR A 20 2.93 30.72 14.10
CA THR A 20 2.91 32.00 13.38
C THR A 20 3.44 33.26 14.08
N GLU A 21 4.19 33.20 15.17
CA GLU A 21 4.49 34.41 15.98
C GLU A 21 5.96 34.85 16.07
N ASP A 22 6.93 34.10 15.54
CA ASP A 22 8.36 34.46 15.74
C ASP A 22 8.97 35.31 14.60
N LEU A 23 8.43 36.53 14.42
CA LEU A 23 9.02 37.58 13.57
C LEU A 23 10.43 38.02 14.02
N THR A 24 10.84 37.63 15.22
CA THR A 24 12.13 37.93 15.85
C THR A 24 13.28 37.11 15.28
N ALA A 25 13.08 35.84 14.96
CA ALA A 25 14.10 35.00 14.34
C ALA A 25 14.39 35.44 12.88
N LEU A 26 13.36 35.80 12.12
CA LEU A 26 13.48 36.38 10.78
C LEU A 26 14.23 37.72 10.77
N ARG A 27 14.12 38.53 11.83
CA ARG A 27 14.89 39.77 11.98
C ARG A 27 16.38 39.54 12.21
N VAL A 28 16.76 38.47 12.92
CA VAL A 28 18.17 38.10 13.14
C VAL A 28 18.80 37.54 11.86
N PHE A 29 18.02 36.86 11.01
CA PHE A 29 18.47 36.38 9.70
C PHE A 29 18.57 37.48 8.64
N ASN A 30 17.65 38.46 8.65
CA ASN A 30 17.71 39.64 7.78
C ASN A 30 18.74 40.69 8.22
N SER A 31 19.40 40.50 9.37
CA SER A 31 20.45 41.40 9.85
C SER A 31 21.88 40.85 9.65
N ILE A 32 22.07 39.88 8.76
CA ILE A 32 23.40 39.36 8.39
C ILE A 32 24.35 40.48 7.93
N ASP A 33 23.82 41.56 7.33
CA ASP A 33 24.60 42.74 6.95
C ASP A 33 25.17 43.53 8.14
N THR A 34 24.75 43.23 9.38
CA THR A 34 25.17 43.94 10.61
C THR A 34 26.14 43.16 11.48
N TRP A 35 26.61 41.99 11.03
CA TRP A 35 27.53 41.18 11.81
C TRP A 35 28.94 41.82 11.81
N PRO A 36 29.52 42.14 12.98
CA PRO A 36 30.80 42.85 13.08
C PRO A 36 31.98 42.14 12.38
N SER A 37 31.89 40.83 12.17
CA SER A 37 32.87 40.02 11.45
C SER A 37 32.91 40.26 9.93
N LEU A 38 31.98 41.06 9.38
CA LEU A 38 32.00 41.57 7.99
C LEU A 38 32.66 42.97 7.86
N GLN A 39 32.98 43.65 8.97
CA GLN A 39 33.58 45.01 8.93
C GLN A 39 35.10 45.01 8.74
N SER A 40 35.77 43.87 8.92
CA SER A 40 37.13 43.67 8.44
C SER A 40 37.06 43.01 7.06
N GLY A 41 37.18 43.82 6.00
CA GLY A 41 36.87 43.44 4.63
C GLY A 41 37.54 42.12 4.21
N PRO A 42 36.75 41.10 3.81
CA PRO A 42 37.31 39.91 3.19
C PRO A 42 37.45 40.15 1.68
N ASN A 43 38.29 39.34 1.04
CA ASN A 43 38.72 39.48 -0.36
C ASN A 43 37.51 39.49 -1.33
N PRO A 44 37.60 40.05 -2.56
CA PRO A 44 36.49 40.04 -3.53
C PRO A 44 35.97 38.63 -3.86
N GLN A 45 36.82 37.61 -3.76
CA GLN A 45 36.43 36.19 -3.89
C GLN A 45 35.55 35.71 -2.72
N ASP A 46 35.74 36.25 -1.52
CA ASP A 46 34.94 35.91 -0.33
C ASP A 46 33.56 36.57 -0.39
N GLN A 47 33.41 37.76 -0.99
CA GLN A 47 32.11 38.40 -1.21
C GLN A 47 31.22 37.61 -2.18
N LEU A 48 31.80 37.09 -3.27
CA LEU A 48 31.11 36.19 -4.21
C LEU A 48 30.73 34.86 -3.54
N ALA A 49 31.61 34.31 -2.69
CA ALA A 49 31.34 33.10 -1.93
C ALA A 49 30.27 33.30 -0.82
N VAL A 50 30.18 34.50 -0.25
CA VAL A 50 29.16 34.87 0.75
C VAL A 50 27.80 35.09 0.08
N GLN A 51 27.76 35.72 -1.09
CA GLN A 51 26.52 35.87 -1.87
C GLN A 51 26.00 34.53 -2.38
N SER A 52 26.86 33.66 -2.90
CA SER A 52 26.47 32.31 -3.33
C SER A 52 26.02 31.44 -2.15
N ALA A 53 26.72 31.51 -1.02
CA ALA A 53 26.29 30.82 0.21
C ALA A 53 24.96 31.36 0.76
N GLY A 54 24.71 32.67 0.65
CA GLY A 54 23.45 33.31 1.07
C GLY A 54 22.26 32.87 0.22
N GLN A 55 22.44 32.78 -1.11
CA GLN A 55 21.42 32.25 -2.02
C GLN A 55 21.16 30.75 -1.79
N VAL A 56 22.22 29.96 -1.59
CA VAL A 56 22.13 28.55 -1.24
C VAL A 56 21.35 28.33 0.06
N LEU A 57 21.60 29.14 1.10
CA LEU A 57 20.90 29.06 2.38
C LEU A 57 19.44 29.51 2.29
N GLN A 58 19.14 30.61 1.59
CA GLN A 58 17.76 31.04 1.37
C GLN A 58 16.95 29.99 0.60
N THR A 59 17.61 29.27 -0.30
CA THR A 59 16.99 28.23 -1.11
C THR A 59 16.78 26.95 -0.31
N PHE A 60 17.74 26.57 0.54
CA PHE A 60 17.58 25.49 1.53
C PHE A 60 16.39 25.73 2.45
N CYS A 61 16.25 26.94 2.99
CA CYS A 61 15.15 27.31 3.89
C CYS A 61 13.76 27.27 3.21
N LYS A 62 13.70 27.33 1.88
CA LYS A 62 12.44 27.20 1.11
C LYS A 62 12.05 25.74 0.82
N MET A 63 12.93 24.77 1.10
CA MET A 63 12.63 23.35 0.89
C MET A 63 11.67 22.81 1.96
N PRO A 64 10.93 21.72 1.70
CA PRO A 64 10.12 21.05 2.72
C PRO A 64 10.97 20.61 3.94
N PRO A 65 10.45 20.69 5.18
CA PRO A 65 11.22 20.43 6.41
C PRO A 65 11.88 19.03 6.47
N ASN A 66 11.20 18.04 5.90
CA ASN A 66 11.64 16.66 5.71
C ASN A 66 12.89 16.56 4.81
N VAL A 67 12.93 17.35 3.74
CA VAL A 67 14.05 17.41 2.79
C VAL A 67 15.27 18.10 3.42
N GLN A 68 15.04 19.20 4.15
CA GLN A 68 16.10 19.89 4.91
C GLN A 68 16.78 18.97 5.95
N LYS A 69 16.01 18.08 6.57
CA LYS A 69 16.47 17.16 7.62
C LYS A 69 17.38 16.04 7.08
N GLU A 70 17.07 15.49 5.92
CA GLU A 70 17.93 14.48 5.26
C GLU A 70 19.23 15.10 4.73
N PHE A 71 19.14 16.34 4.24
CA PHE A 71 20.30 17.12 3.82
C PHE A 71 21.21 17.56 5.00
N ALA A 72 20.81 17.45 6.25
CA ALA A 72 21.68 17.77 7.38
C ALA A 72 22.73 16.67 7.68
N GLU A 73 22.55 15.44 7.16
CA GLU A 73 23.40 14.29 7.51
C GLU A 73 24.64 14.14 6.61
N TYR A 74 24.76 14.91 5.50
CA TYR A 74 25.85 14.73 4.51
C TYR A 74 26.43 16.06 3.96
N PRO A 75 27.25 16.79 4.73
CA PRO A 75 27.62 18.19 4.45
C PRO A 75 28.23 18.49 3.07
N GLY A 76 29.03 17.58 2.52
CA GLY A 76 29.68 17.77 1.22
C GLY A 76 28.74 17.59 0.03
N ILE A 77 27.86 16.59 0.09
CA ILE A 77 26.90 16.24 -0.98
C ILE A 77 25.79 17.29 -1.04
N VAL A 78 25.41 17.80 0.13
CA VAL A 78 24.37 18.80 0.33
C VAL A 78 24.78 20.14 -0.24
N LYS A 79 26.03 20.54 -0.05
CA LYS A 79 26.55 21.77 -0.66
C LYS A 79 26.43 21.74 -2.18
N LEU A 80 26.88 20.64 -2.80
CA LEU A 80 26.84 20.44 -4.25
C LEU A 80 25.40 20.30 -4.79
N GLY A 81 24.53 19.61 -4.04
CA GLY A 81 23.10 19.48 -4.36
C GLY A 81 22.37 20.82 -4.28
N LEU A 82 22.66 21.62 -3.27
CA LEU A 82 22.06 22.95 -3.12
C LEU A 82 22.58 23.95 -4.13
N GLU A 83 23.85 23.88 -4.52
CA GLU A 83 24.40 24.64 -5.65
C GLU A 83 23.66 24.28 -6.94
N LYS A 84 23.41 22.99 -7.18
CA LYS A 84 22.68 22.55 -8.38
C LYS A 84 21.20 22.93 -8.38
N TYR A 85 20.56 22.90 -7.22
CA TYR A 85 19.18 23.36 -7.07
C TYR A 85 19.06 24.88 -7.21
N ALA A 86 20.03 25.64 -6.70
CA ALA A 86 20.08 27.09 -6.90
C ALA A 86 20.30 27.46 -8.38
N GLU A 87 21.04 26.66 -9.14
CA GLU A 87 21.21 26.84 -10.59
C GLU A 87 19.97 26.47 -11.40
N SER A 88 19.27 25.39 -11.03
CA SER A 88 18.21 24.79 -11.86
C SER A 88 16.79 25.16 -11.43
N GLY A 89 16.57 25.50 -10.16
CA GLY A 89 15.24 25.72 -9.58
C GLY A 89 14.34 24.47 -9.51
N ASP A 90 14.83 23.30 -9.94
CA ASP A 90 14.08 22.05 -10.00
C ASP A 90 14.69 20.98 -9.08
N ALA A 91 13.86 20.49 -8.16
CA ALA A 91 14.25 19.49 -7.18
C ALA A 91 14.50 18.13 -7.84
N SER A 92 13.79 17.82 -8.93
CA SER A 92 13.91 16.54 -9.63
C SER A 92 15.26 16.42 -10.33
N SER A 93 15.64 17.46 -11.09
CA SER A 93 16.94 17.56 -11.75
C SER A 93 18.11 17.53 -10.76
N THR A 94 17.91 18.11 -9.57
CA THR A 94 18.93 18.11 -8.51
C THR A 94 19.12 16.71 -7.93
N VAL A 95 18.03 16.02 -7.58
CA VAL A 95 18.09 14.65 -7.06
C VAL A 95 18.69 13.71 -8.10
N GLU A 96 18.31 13.85 -9.37
CA GLU A 96 18.92 13.09 -10.47
C GLU A 96 20.44 13.32 -10.57
N TRP A 97 20.88 14.57 -10.51
CA TRP A 97 22.31 14.89 -10.52
C TRP A 97 23.04 14.27 -9.33
N ILE A 98 22.48 14.37 -8.12
CA ILE A 98 23.06 13.82 -6.90
C ILE A 98 23.21 12.29 -7.00
N VAL A 99 22.15 11.59 -7.44
CA VAL A 99 22.18 10.13 -7.61
C VAL A 99 23.22 9.72 -8.66
N ARG A 100 23.36 10.48 -9.75
CA ARG A 100 24.39 10.25 -10.77
C ARG A 100 25.82 10.37 -10.23
N GLN A 101 26.07 11.31 -9.32
CA GLN A 101 27.39 11.47 -8.71
C GLN A 101 27.69 10.39 -7.67
N ILE A 102 26.67 9.88 -6.99
CA ILE A 102 26.83 8.95 -5.86
C ILE A 102 25.81 7.82 -5.95
N PRO A 103 26.08 6.81 -6.80
CA PRO A 103 25.17 5.68 -6.99
C PRO A 103 24.93 4.85 -5.72
N SER A 104 25.85 4.89 -4.76
CA SER A 104 25.70 4.19 -3.47
C SER A 104 24.56 4.74 -2.62
N MET A 105 24.05 5.94 -2.92
CA MET A 105 22.87 6.48 -2.22
C MET A 105 21.58 5.74 -2.57
N LEU A 106 21.50 5.10 -3.74
CA LEU A 106 20.33 4.29 -4.12
C LEU A 106 20.04 3.14 -3.14
N PHE A 107 21.05 2.73 -2.37
CA PHE A 107 20.97 1.61 -1.42
C PHE A 107 20.97 2.05 0.04
N ARG A 108 20.99 3.36 0.33
CA ARG A 108 21.01 3.84 1.72
C ARG A 108 19.59 3.96 2.26
N PRO A 109 19.22 3.17 3.28
CA PRO A 109 17.92 3.32 3.90
C PRO A 109 17.83 4.62 4.69
N ASP A 110 16.66 5.25 4.67
CA ASP A 110 16.30 6.38 5.52
C ASP A 110 16.10 5.93 6.99
N ARG A 111 15.65 6.86 7.84
CA ARG A 111 15.35 6.55 9.26
C ARG A 111 14.16 5.60 9.43
N THR A 112 13.29 5.49 8.42
CA THR A 112 12.15 4.57 8.44
C THR A 112 12.53 3.17 7.95
N GLY A 113 13.70 3.03 7.32
CA GLY A 113 14.27 1.79 6.81
C GLY A 113 14.06 1.60 5.31
N TYR A 114 13.54 2.59 4.60
CA TYR A 114 13.26 2.58 3.16
C TYR A 114 14.44 3.14 2.38
N ILE A 115 14.86 2.45 1.32
CA ILE A 115 15.80 3.05 0.35
C ILE A 115 15.07 4.09 -0.53
N PRO A 116 15.79 5.01 -1.21
CA PRO A 116 15.14 6.13 -1.92
C PRO A 116 14.10 5.70 -2.96
N ILE A 117 14.33 4.59 -3.66
CA ILE A 117 13.36 4.05 -4.61
C ILE A 117 12.13 3.47 -3.90
N GLU A 118 12.28 2.82 -2.75
CA GLU A 118 11.15 2.31 -1.98
C GLU A 118 10.27 3.46 -1.48
N ALA A 119 10.89 4.55 -1.00
CA ALA A 119 10.18 5.77 -0.59
C ALA A 119 9.48 6.46 -1.77
N ALA A 120 10.11 6.50 -2.95
CA ALA A 120 9.50 7.02 -4.16
C ALA A 120 8.27 6.19 -4.59
N LEU A 121 8.34 4.86 -4.49
CA LEU A 121 7.22 3.98 -4.79
C LEU A 121 6.09 4.11 -3.76
N GLU A 122 6.42 4.15 -2.46
CA GLU A 122 5.44 4.31 -1.38
C GLU A 122 4.69 5.65 -1.46
N SER A 123 5.38 6.72 -1.85
CA SER A 123 4.77 8.03 -2.08
C SER A 123 4.00 8.16 -3.41
N GLY A 124 4.01 7.14 -4.25
CA GLY A 124 3.32 7.16 -5.54
C GLY A 124 4.04 7.94 -6.64
N ASN A 125 5.32 8.29 -6.46
CA ASN A 125 6.09 9.09 -7.42
C ASN A 125 6.75 8.21 -8.50
N GLY A 126 5.99 7.95 -9.57
CA GLY A 126 6.44 7.11 -10.69
C GLY A 126 7.63 7.68 -11.46
N ALA A 127 7.71 9.01 -11.61
CA ALA A 127 8.81 9.66 -12.32
C ALA A 127 10.15 9.48 -11.59
N ALA A 128 10.15 9.68 -10.27
CA ALA A 128 11.33 9.46 -9.44
C ALA A 128 11.77 7.98 -9.45
N ALA A 129 10.82 7.05 -9.35
CA ALA A 129 11.11 5.62 -9.42
C ALA A 129 11.73 5.21 -10.78
N LYS A 130 11.17 5.70 -11.90
CA LYS A 130 11.71 5.45 -13.25
C LYS A 130 13.13 6.00 -13.41
N MET A 131 13.38 7.21 -12.94
CA MET A 131 14.71 7.83 -12.97
C MET A 131 15.73 6.98 -12.19
N MET A 132 15.38 6.55 -10.98
CA MET A 132 16.26 5.72 -10.15
C MET A 132 16.53 4.34 -10.77
N LEU A 133 15.54 3.74 -11.44
CA LEU A 133 15.73 2.47 -12.16
C LEU A 133 16.66 2.63 -13.36
N ASN A 134 16.49 3.68 -14.18
CA ASN A 134 17.37 3.98 -15.32
C ASN A 134 18.83 4.17 -14.84
N GLU A 135 19.02 4.85 -13.72
CA GLU A 135 20.34 5.10 -13.17
C GLU A 135 20.97 3.83 -12.57
N ALA A 136 20.18 2.99 -11.90
CA ALA A 136 20.63 1.68 -11.42
C ALA A 136 21.08 0.76 -12.57
N GLU A 137 20.37 0.80 -13.70
CA GLU A 137 20.73 0.10 -14.94
C GLU A 137 22.04 0.63 -15.51
N ARG A 138 22.20 1.95 -15.60
CA ARG A 138 23.44 2.59 -16.08
C ARG A 138 24.67 2.22 -15.25
N VAL A 139 24.50 2.08 -13.94
CA VAL A 139 25.57 1.74 -13.00
C VAL A 139 25.79 0.21 -12.92
N GLY A 140 24.98 -0.60 -13.62
CA GLY A 140 25.06 -2.05 -13.57
C GLY A 140 24.74 -2.62 -12.18
N SER A 141 23.96 -1.89 -11.38
CA SER A 141 23.55 -2.29 -10.03
C SER A 141 22.06 -2.65 -9.95
N LEU A 142 21.39 -2.74 -11.10
CA LEU A 142 19.98 -3.08 -11.21
C LEU A 142 19.67 -4.42 -10.53
N ASP A 143 20.47 -5.46 -10.77
CA ASP A 143 20.24 -6.78 -10.18
C ASP A 143 20.25 -6.78 -8.65
N LYS A 144 21.15 -5.98 -8.05
CA LYS A 144 21.24 -5.79 -6.60
C LYS A 144 20.04 -5.03 -6.07
N LEU A 145 19.53 -4.06 -6.84
CA LEU A 145 18.38 -3.25 -6.47
C LEU A 145 17.08 -4.07 -6.57
N LEU A 146 16.95 -4.88 -7.60
CA LEU A 146 15.77 -5.71 -7.84
C LEU A 146 15.70 -6.92 -6.90
N GLY A 147 16.85 -7.49 -6.54
CA GLY A 147 16.96 -8.49 -5.47
C GLY A 147 16.90 -7.91 -4.05
N TYR A 148 16.82 -6.58 -3.90
CA TYR A 148 16.76 -5.97 -2.57
C TYR A 148 15.45 -6.31 -1.88
N ARG A 149 15.56 -6.82 -0.66
CA ARG A 149 14.45 -7.05 0.23
C ARG A 149 14.62 -6.17 1.46
N ASN A 150 13.61 -5.37 1.74
CA ASN A 150 13.65 -4.47 2.89
C ASN A 150 13.87 -5.29 4.18
N PRO A 151 14.94 -5.05 4.95
CA PRO A 151 15.23 -5.86 6.14
C PRO A 151 14.22 -5.66 7.27
N ARG A 152 13.52 -4.52 7.30
CA ARG A 152 12.57 -4.16 8.35
C ARG A 152 11.17 -4.70 8.08
N TYR A 153 10.72 -4.65 6.83
CA TYR A 153 9.34 -5.02 6.46
C TYR A 153 9.26 -6.26 5.55
N GLY A 154 10.37 -6.66 4.94
CA GLY A 154 10.43 -7.80 4.02
C GLY A 154 9.83 -7.53 2.63
N HIS A 155 9.51 -6.27 2.31
CA HIS A 155 8.91 -5.90 1.03
C HIS A 155 9.94 -5.95 -0.09
N THR A 156 9.46 -6.22 -1.30
CA THR A 156 10.21 -6.08 -2.55
C THR A 156 9.76 -4.82 -3.27
N LEU A 157 10.57 -4.32 -4.20
CA LEU A 157 10.19 -3.17 -5.03
C LEU A 157 8.89 -3.42 -5.80
N MET A 158 8.66 -4.65 -6.24
CA MET A 158 7.45 -5.02 -6.95
C MET A 158 6.19 -4.93 -6.08
N MET A 159 6.30 -5.25 -4.79
CA MET A 159 5.21 -5.04 -3.84
C MET A 159 4.91 -3.56 -3.59
N LEU A 160 5.92 -2.71 -3.61
CA LEU A 160 5.74 -1.28 -3.39
C LEU A 160 5.27 -0.58 -4.67
N ALA A 161 5.64 -1.08 -5.85
CA ALA A 161 5.24 -0.51 -7.13
C ALA A 161 3.72 -0.32 -7.27
N VAL A 162 2.92 -1.20 -6.65
CA VAL A 162 1.46 -1.09 -6.67
C VAL A 162 0.91 0.22 -6.08
N HIS A 163 1.69 0.92 -5.24
CA HIS A 163 1.30 2.20 -4.63
C HIS A 163 1.30 3.35 -5.63
N LEU A 164 1.95 3.18 -6.80
CA LEU A 164 1.91 4.17 -7.87
C LEU A 164 0.47 4.43 -8.35
N ASN A 165 -0.35 3.38 -8.47
CA ASN A 165 -1.78 3.46 -8.84
C ASN A 165 -2.07 4.41 -10.01
N SER A 166 -1.15 4.45 -10.97
CA SER A 166 -1.14 5.35 -12.12
C SER A 166 -0.68 4.60 -13.37
N ARG A 167 -0.65 5.27 -14.53
CA ARG A 167 -0.12 4.67 -15.76
C ARG A 167 1.37 4.33 -15.66
N ASP A 168 2.12 5.04 -14.81
CA ASP A 168 3.54 4.77 -14.57
C ASP A 168 3.79 3.40 -13.95
N PHE A 169 2.78 2.84 -13.27
CA PHE A 169 2.84 1.49 -12.75
C PHE A 169 3.11 0.47 -13.85
N ALA A 170 2.50 0.61 -15.05
CA ALA A 170 2.69 -0.34 -16.13
C ALA A 170 4.17 -0.44 -16.52
N ASP A 171 4.80 0.71 -16.77
CA ASP A 171 6.20 0.78 -17.21
C ASP A 171 7.17 0.28 -16.12
N VAL A 172 6.96 0.69 -14.87
CA VAL A 172 7.81 0.27 -13.75
C VAL A 172 7.65 -1.22 -13.51
N PHE A 173 6.41 -1.72 -13.43
CA PHE A 173 6.11 -3.11 -13.14
C PHE A 173 6.57 -4.04 -14.26
N GLU A 174 6.42 -3.66 -15.53
CA GLU A 174 6.90 -4.43 -16.67
C GLU A 174 8.42 -4.65 -16.62
N ARG A 175 9.19 -3.62 -16.25
CA ARG A 175 10.64 -3.72 -16.04
C ARG A 175 11.00 -4.64 -14.87
N LEU A 176 10.25 -4.56 -13.77
CA LEU A 176 10.45 -5.47 -12.62
C LEU A 176 10.18 -6.93 -13.02
N LEU A 177 9.11 -7.17 -13.78
CA LEU A 177 8.76 -8.50 -14.29
C LEU A 177 9.72 -9.03 -15.35
N SER A 178 10.33 -8.17 -16.18
CA SER A 178 11.33 -8.61 -17.16
C SER A 178 12.60 -9.14 -16.48
N PHE A 179 12.91 -8.65 -15.29
CA PHE A 179 14.04 -9.11 -14.52
C PHE A 179 13.76 -10.41 -13.76
N ASP A 180 12.65 -10.47 -13.02
CA ASP A 180 12.22 -11.69 -12.33
C ASP A 180 10.72 -11.97 -12.57
N PRO A 181 10.40 -12.77 -13.60
CA PRO A 181 9.02 -13.18 -13.89
C PRO A 181 8.40 -14.02 -12.76
N THR A 182 9.24 -14.71 -11.96
CA THR A 182 8.77 -15.60 -10.89
C THR A 182 8.49 -14.88 -9.58
N SER A 183 8.84 -13.60 -9.48
CA SER A 183 8.63 -12.82 -8.26
C SER A 183 7.14 -12.70 -7.88
N VAL A 184 6.22 -12.63 -8.86
CA VAL A 184 4.79 -12.29 -8.59
C VAL A 184 4.13 -13.21 -7.56
N HIS A 185 4.53 -14.49 -7.56
CA HIS A 185 3.96 -15.50 -6.69
C HIS A 185 4.85 -15.86 -5.49
N ARG A 186 6.14 -15.51 -5.50
CA ARG A 186 7.09 -15.82 -4.41
C ARG A 186 7.33 -14.65 -3.46
N CYS A 187 7.03 -13.43 -3.88
CA CYS A 187 7.19 -12.28 -3.02
C CYS A 187 6.05 -12.22 -1.99
N TYR A 188 6.38 -12.46 -0.73
CA TYR A 188 5.56 -12.12 0.45
C TYR A 188 6.37 -11.27 1.42
N ASP A 189 5.70 -10.35 2.11
CA ASP A 189 6.32 -9.53 3.14
C ASP A 189 6.43 -10.27 4.48
N LEU A 190 6.97 -9.59 5.50
CA LEU A 190 7.01 -10.17 6.84
C LEU A 190 5.61 -10.45 7.38
N ASP A 191 4.56 -9.77 6.90
CA ASP A 191 3.16 -10.03 7.28
C ASP A 191 2.49 -11.12 6.43
N GLY A 192 3.21 -11.75 5.51
CA GLY A 192 2.68 -12.75 4.58
C GLY A 192 1.82 -12.17 3.46
N CYS A 193 1.75 -10.84 3.33
CA CYS A 193 1.05 -10.18 2.23
C CYS A 193 1.92 -10.21 0.97
N ASN A 194 1.34 -10.63 -0.14
CA ASN A 194 1.95 -10.55 -1.47
C ASN A 194 1.51 -9.27 -2.21
N VAL A 195 1.89 -9.17 -3.49
CA VAL A 195 1.53 -8.03 -4.35
C VAL A 195 0.00 -7.84 -4.48
N PHE A 196 -0.76 -8.94 -4.56
CA PHE A 196 -2.22 -8.92 -4.67
C PHE A 196 -2.87 -8.41 -3.38
N HIS A 197 -2.39 -8.87 -2.21
CA HIS A 197 -2.87 -8.38 -0.91
C HIS A 197 -2.70 -6.87 -0.79
N ARG A 198 -1.56 -6.33 -1.24
CA ARG A 198 -1.30 -4.88 -1.16
C ARG A 198 -2.23 -4.08 -2.07
N CYS A 199 -2.44 -4.54 -3.30
CA CYS A 199 -3.42 -3.91 -4.20
C CYS A 199 -4.80 -3.84 -3.55
N THR A 200 -5.28 -4.94 -2.96
CA THR A 200 -6.65 -5.04 -2.44
C THR A 200 -6.80 -4.35 -1.07
N LYS A 201 -5.82 -4.47 -0.18
CA LYS A 201 -5.80 -3.83 1.15
C LYS A 201 -5.86 -2.30 1.08
N HIS A 202 -5.15 -1.69 0.13
CA HIS A 202 -5.17 -0.24 -0.08
C HIS A 202 -6.18 0.21 -1.14
N GLY A 203 -6.83 -0.73 -1.84
CA GLY A 203 -7.82 -0.44 -2.87
C GLY A 203 -7.22 0.20 -4.13
N PHE A 204 -6.01 -0.17 -4.54
CA PHE A 204 -5.35 0.34 -5.75
C PHE A 204 -5.95 -0.29 -7.02
N GLY A 205 -7.16 0.13 -7.39
CA GLY A 205 -7.91 -0.42 -8.52
C GLY A 205 -7.21 -0.27 -9.88
N VAL A 206 -6.48 0.84 -10.11
CA VAL A 206 -5.76 1.07 -11.37
C VAL A 206 -4.57 0.12 -11.47
N SER A 207 -3.76 0.03 -10.42
CA SER A 207 -2.65 -0.95 -10.36
C SER A 207 -3.16 -2.38 -10.53
N TRP A 208 -4.27 -2.72 -9.89
CA TRP A 208 -4.89 -4.05 -9.98
C TRP A 208 -5.30 -4.42 -11.41
N GLN A 209 -5.96 -3.50 -12.11
CA GLN A 209 -6.37 -3.70 -13.50
C GLN A 209 -5.16 -3.84 -14.43
N ILE A 210 -4.17 -2.95 -14.29
CA ILE A 210 -2.94 -3.00 -15.09
C ILE A 210 -2.17 -4.29 -14.83
N LEU A 211 -2.07 -4.72 -13.56
CA LEU A 211 -1.39 -5.93 -13.17
C LEU A 211 -1.97 -7.14 -13.91
N PHE A 212 -3.28 -7.34 -13.89
CA PHE A 212 -3.89 -8.44 -14.66
C PHE A 212 -3.72 -8.29 -16.16
N GLY A 213 -3.80 -7.07 -16.69
CA GLY A 213 -3.54 -6.80 -18.11
C GLY A 213 -2.12 -7.19 -18.53
N LEU A 214 -1.11 -6.95 -17.69
CA LEU A 214 0.27 -7.35 -17.92
C LEU A 214 0.45 -8.87 -17.79
N LEU A 215 -0.20 -9.49 -16.79
CA LEU A 215 -0.16 -10.95 -16.62
C LEU A 215 -0.79 -11.71 -17.79
N ILE A 216 -1.88 -11.20 -18.38
CA ILE A 216 -2.52 -11.81 -19.57
C ILE A 216 -1.60 -11.78 -20.79
N LYS A 217 -0.87 -10.67 -20.99
CA LYS A 217 0.04 -10.52 -22.14
C LYS A 217 1.25 -11.44 -22.08
N ARG A 218 1.59 -11.93 -20.88
CA ARG A 218 2.80 -12.69 -20.61
C ARG A 218 2.52 -14.19 -20.58
N SER A 219 3.09 -14.91 -21.54
CA SER A 219 2.98 -16.37 -21.63
C SER A 219 3.99 -17.13 -20.74
N ASP A 220 4.96 -16.41 -20.18
CA ASP A 220 6.05 -16.96 -19.36
C ASP A 220 5.66 -17.21 -17.90
N ILE A 221 4.55 -16.64 -17.44
CA ILE A 221 4.08 -16.80 -16.06
C ILE A 221 3.18 -18.03 -15.98
N VAL A 222 3.53 -18.96 -15.10
CA VAL A 222 2.74 -20.18 -14.90
C VAL A 222 1.44 -19.82 -14.19
N ILE A 223 0.32 -20.07 -14.87
CA ILE A 223 -1.03 -19.79 -14.38
C ILE A 223 -1.30 -20.39 -12.99
N SER A 224 -0.77 -21.59 -12.71
CA SER A 224 -0.91 -22.23 -11.39
C SER A 224 -0.27 -21.41 -10.28
N GLN A 225 0.84 -20.74 -10.54
CA GLN A 225 1.52 -19.91 -9.56
C GLN A 225 0.71 -18.64 -9.23
N ILE A 226 0.01 -18.08 -10.22
CA ILE A 226 -0.91 -16.95 -9.99
C ILE A 226 -2.08 -17.41 -9.12
N LYS A 227 -2.62 -18.61 -9.39
CA LYS A 227 -3.66 -19.21 -8.54
C LYS A 227 -3.18 -19.32 -7.09
N ASP A 228 -2.01 -19.93 -6.88
CA ASP A 228 -1.45 -20.10 -5.53
C ASP A 228 -1.25 -18.76 -4.83
N ALA A 229 -0.83 -17.72 -5.56
CA ALA A 229 -0.67 -16.37 -5.01
C ALA A 229 -2.00 -15.70 -4.65
N LEU A 230 -3.07 -15.93 -5.41
CA LEU A 230 -4.40 -15.40 -5.12
C LEU A 230 -5.10 -16.15 -3.96
N GLU A 231 -4.75 -17.40 -3.73
CA GLU A 231 -5.30 -18.23 -2.64
C GLU A 231 -4.45 -18.20 -1.37
N MET A 232 -3.22 -17.68 -1.46
CA MET A 232 -2.33 -17.49 -0.31
C MET A 232 -2.96 -16.57 0.73
N THR A 233 -2.68 -16.86 2.00
CA THR A 233 -3.11 -16.02 3.11
C THR A 233 -1.96 -15.24 3.75
N ASP A 234 -2.29 -14.06 4.24
CA ASP A 234 -1.44 -13.31 5.16
C ASP A 234 -1.38 -13.94 6.57
N LYS A 235 -0.63 -13.31 7.48
CA LYS A 235 -0.57 -13.70 8.91
C LYS A 235 -1.92 -13.67 9.61
N LYS A 236 -2.84 -12.81 9.16
CA LYS A 236 -4.21 -12.74 9.67
C LYS A 236 -5.12 -13.78 9.00
N LYS A 237 -4.57 -14.67 8.18
CA LYS A 237 -5.27 -15.72 7.43
C LYS A 237 -6.29 -15.18 6.42
N ASN A 238 -6.14 -13.93 5.99
CA ASN A 238 -6.95 -13.32 4.93
C ASN A 238 -6.29 -13.56 3.57
N THR A 239 -7.09 -13.87 2.56
CA THR A 239 -6.66 -13.85 1.15
C THR A 239 -6.85 -12.45 0.54
N PRO A 240 -6.28 -12.13 -0.63
CA PRO A 240 -6.53 -10.86 -1.32
C PRO A 240 -8.02 -10.59 -1.53
N LEU A 241 -8.83 -11.64 -1.70
CA LEU A 241 -10.28 -11.53 -1.89
C LEU A 241 -11.02 -11.00 -0.66
N HIS A 242 -10.60 -11.41 0.55
CA HIS A 242 -11.14 -10.85 1.80
C HIS A 242 -10.93 -9.34 1.85
N TYR A 243 -9.79 -8.86 1.35
CA TYR A 243 -9.50 -7.43 1.29
C TYR A 243 -10.31 -6.69 0.23
N ILE A 244 -10.68 -7.32 -0.90
CA ILE A 244 -11.57 -6.70 -1.90
C ILE A 244 -12.93 -6.37 -1.28
N LEU A 245 -13.47 -7.28 -0.47
CA LEU A 245 -14.71 -7.07 0.28
C LEU A 245 -14.59 -5.91 1.26
N SER A 246 -13.48 -5.86 1.98
CA SER A 246 -13.21 -4.79 2.94
C SER A 246 -13.10 -3.41 2.27
N CYS A 247 -12.50 -3.33 1.07
CA CYS A 247 -12.35 -2.08 0.35
C CYS A 247 -13.64 -1.64 -0.37
N GLY A 248 -14.55 -2.58 -0.63
CA GLY A 248 -15.86 -2.31 -1.22
C GLY A 248 -15.84 -1.93 -2.70
N LYS A 249 -14.72 -2.11 -3.39
CA LYS A 249 -14.56 -1.77 -4.81
C LYS A 249 -14.94 -2.97 -5.69
N VAL A 250 -16.21 -3.03 -6.09
CA VAL A 250 -16.76 -4.12 -6.92
C VAL A 250 -15.99 -4.28 -8.23
N GLU A 251 -15.51 -3.18 -8.82
CA GLU A 251 -14.67 -3.18 -10.04
C GLU A 251 -13.43 -4.08 -9.91
N MET A 252 -12.81 -4.15 -8.73
CA MET A 252 -11.65 -5.02 -8.50
C MET A 252 -12.03 -6.49 -8.59
N PHE A 253 -13.22 -6.86 -8.11
CA PHE A 253 -13.73 -8.21 -8.21
C PHE A 253 -14.12 -8.58 -9.63
N GLU A 254 -14.82 -7.70 -10.35
CA GLU A 254 -15.13 -7.93 -11.76
C GLU A 254 -13.87 -8.12 -12.60
N ASN A 255 -12.82 -7.33 -12.35
CA ASN A 255 -11.54 -7.49 -13.04
C ASN A 255 -10.89 -8.85 -12.74
N LEU A 256 -11.01 -9.35 -11.50
CA LEU A 256 -10.57 -10.69 -11.12
C LEU A 256 -11.37 -11.78 -11.84
N LEU A 257 -12.69 -11.64 -11.95
CA LEU A 257 -13.57 -12.59 -12.67
C LEU A 257 -13.32 -12.59 -14.18
N LYS A 258 -13.10 -11.41 -14.78
CA LYS A 258 -12.70 -11.28 -16.19
C LYS A 258 -11.36 -11.97 -16.45
N PHE A 259 -10.40 -11.81 -15.53
CA PHE A 259 -9.12 -12.49 -15.61
C PHE A 259 -9.29 -14.02 -15.44
N SER A 260 -10.05 -14.46 -14.46
CA SER A 260 -10.23 -15.89 -14.18
C SER A 260 -10.95 -16.62 -15.33
N SER A 261 -11.96 -16.00 -15.92
CA SER A 261 -12.66 -16.54 -17.10
C SER A 261 -11.77 -16.57 -18.34
N HIS A 262 -10.97 -15.52 -18.59
CA HIS A 262 -10.03 -15.47 -19.71
C HIS A 262 -8.96 -16.57 -19.63
N VAL A 263 -8.43 -16.81 -18.44
CA VAL A 263 -7.34 -17.77 -18.19
C VAL A 263 -7.88 -19.17 -17.80
N ARG A 264 -9.20 -19.34 -17.68
CA ARG A 264 -9.88 -20.55 -17.20
C ARG A 264 -9.36 -21.01 -15.82
N LEU A 265 -9.12 -20.05 -14.94
CA LEU A 265 -8.69 -20.27 -13.57
C LEU A 265 -9.88 -20.53 -12.67
N LYS A 266 -9.87 -21.69 -11.99
CA LYS A 266 -10.79 -21.97 -10.88
C LYS A 266 -10.13 -21.55 -9.57
N LEU A 267 -10.64 -20.48 -8.98
CA LEU A 267 -10.22 -19.96 -7.68
C LEU A 267 -11.09 -20.57 -6.59
N ASN A 268 -10.48 -20.87 -5.45
CA ASN A 268 -11.18 -21.23 -4.23
C ASN A 268 -11.69 -19.95 -3.53
N PHE A 269 -13.01 -19.79 -3.52
CA PHE A 269 -13.68 -18.67 -2.87
C PHE A 269 -14.16 -18.97 -1.45
N ASP A 270 -14.00 -20.20 -0.97
CA ASP A 270 -14.39 -20.66 0.36
C ASP A 270 -13.22 -20.67 1.35
N ALA A 271 -12.16 -19.93 1.04
CA ALA A 271 -10.96 -19.88 1.88
C ALA A 271 -11.30 -19.45 3.31
N CYS A 272 -11.21 -20.41 4.24
CA CYS A 272 -11.46 -20.29 5.66
C CYS A 272 -10.44 -21.16 6.41
N PHE A 273 -10.01 -20.73 7.60
CA PHE A 273 -8.93 -21.41 8.32
C PHE A 273 -9.35 -21.77 9.74
N LYS A 274 -9.08 -23.01 10.13
CA LYS A 274 -9.59 -23.68 11.34
C LYS A 274 -9.35 -22.94 12.66
N ASP A 275 -8.28 -22.15 12.76
CA ASP A 275 -7.88 -21.46 14.00
C ASP A 275 -8.32 -19.98 14.07
N SER A 276 -9.23 -19.57 13.19
CA SER A 276 -9.57 -18.16 13.03
C SER A 276 -11.07 -17.91 13.16
N ARG A 277 -11.43 -16.74 13.72
CA ARG A 277 -12.79 -16.19 13.63
C ARG A 277 -13.16 -15.77 12.19
N LEU A 278 -12.41 -16.22 11.18
CA LEU A 278 -12.53 -15.71 9.83
C LEU A 278 -13.76 -16.26 9.15
N LEU A 279 -14.41 -15.33 8.49
CA LEU A 279 -15.56 -15.52 7.64
C LEU A 279 -15.05 -15.90 6.25
N THR A 280 -15.78 -16.74 5.52
CA THR A 280 -15.55 -16.85 4.08
C THR A 280 -15.76 -15.48 3.43
N PRO A 281 -15.19 -15.22 2.25
CA PRO A 281 -15.50 -14.05 1.45
C PRO A 281 -17.01 -13.77 1.34
N LEU A 282 -17.84 -14.79 1.11
CA LEU A 282 -19.30 -14.63 1.08
C LEU A 282 -19.85 -14.11 2.41
N MET A 283 -19.49 -14.75 3.53
CA MET A 283 -19.92 -14.34 4.86
C MET A 283 -19.48 -12.92 5.21
N LEU A 284 -18.25 -12.53 4.84
CA LEU A 284 -17.74 -11.17 5.06
C LEU A 284 -18.54 -10.16 4.22
N GLY A 285 -18.85 -10.48 2.96
CA GLY A 285 -19.71 -9.64 2.12
C GLY A 285 -21.11 -9.46 2.70
N VAL A 286 -21.69 -10.54 3.22
CA VAL A 286 -22.99 -10.50 3.89
C VAL A 286 -22.95 -9.65 5.14
N GLN A 287 -21.95 -9.85 6.01
CA GLN A 287 -21.79 -9.07 7.24
C GLN A 287 -21.62 -7.57 6.94
N MET A 288 -20.91 -7.24 5.86
CA MET A 288 -20.70 -5.85 5.43
C MET A 288 -21.85 -5.28 4.59
N GLY A 289 -22.89 -6.06 4.28
CA GLY A 289 -24.03 -5.62 3.46
C GLY A 289 -23.69 -5.38 1.98
N ARG A 290 -22.64 -6.02 1.44
CA ARG A 290 -22.16 -5.84 0.06
C ARG A 290 -23.00 -6.68 -0.93
N PHE A 291 -24.26 -6.31 -1.15
CA PHE A 291 -25.20 -7.05 -1.99
C PHE A 291 -24.65 -7.40 -3.38
N GLU A 292 -24.19 -6.40 -4.13
CA GLU A 292 -23.71 -6.60 -5.51
C GLU A 292 -22.51 -7.58 -5.57
N PHE A 293 -21.63 -7.51 -4.57
CA PHE A 293 -20.50 -8.43 -4.49
C PHE A 293 -20.96 -9.86 -4.19
N CYS A 294 -21.88 -10.02 -3.23
CA CYS A 294 -22.43 -11.34 -2.88
C CYS A 294 -23.11 -11.96 -4.11
N LYS A 295 -23.87 -11.17 -4.85
CA LYS A 295 -24.52 -11.60 -6.10
C LYS A 295 -23.49 -12.07 -7.12
N LEU A 296 -22.49 -11.25 -7.43
CA LEU A 296 -21.43 -11.63 -8.37
C LEU A 296 -20.66 -12.88 -7.94
N LEU A 297 -20.43 -13.04 -6.63
CA LEU A 297 -19.72 -14.18 -6.06
C LEU A 297 -20.54 -15.48 -6.20
N LEU A 298 -21.86 -15.43 -5.94
CA LEU A 298 -22.76 -16.57 -6.06
C LEU A 298 -23.00 -16.97 -7.53
N GLU A 299 -23.10 -15.99 -8.44
CA GLU A 299 -23.33 -16.25 -9.87
C GLU A 299 -22.10 -16.82 -10.59
N ASN A 300 -20.89 -16.42 -10.17
CA ASN A 300 -19.65 -16.73 -10.91
C ASN A 300 -18.66 -17.62 -10.14
N GLY A 301 -18.86 -17.82 -8.84
CA GLY A 301 -17.98 -18.57 -7.96
C GLY A 301 -18.51 -19.97 -7.66
N SER A 302 -17.61 -20.95 -7.57
CA SER A 302 -17.91 -22.18 -6.84
C SER A 302 -17.75 -21.86 -5.35
N VAL A 303 -18.86 -21.45 -4.72
CA VAL A 303 -18.92 -21.02 -3.32
C VAL A 303 -19.91 -21.93 -2.60
N ASP A 304 -19.51 -22.45 -1.45
CA ASP A 304 -20.39 -23.20 -0.57
C ASP A 304 -21.23 -22.22 0.28
N VAL A 305 -22.50 -22.07 -0.08
CA VAL A 305 -23.45 -21.15 0.59
C VAL A 305 -23.75 -21.54 2.02
N ASP A 306 -23.67 -22.83 2.33
CA ASP A 306 -23.93 -23.41 3.65
C ASP A 306 -22.64 -23.69 4.42
N PHE A 307 -21.52 -23.11 3.97
CA PHE A 307 -20.26 -23.20 4.67
C PHE A 307 -20.43 -22.78 6.14
N LYS A 308 -19.91 -23.58 7.08
CA LYS A 308 -19.95 -23.29 8.52
C LYS A 308 -18.69 -22.56 8.96
N GLN A 309 -18.85 -21.37 9.51
CA GLN A 309 -17.71 -20.68 10.12
C GLN A 309 -17.19 -21.49 11.31
N HIS A 310 -15.88 -21.77 11.34
CA HIS A 310 -15.31 -22.72 12.30
C HIS A 310 -15.52 -22.38 13.78
N SER A 311 -15.60 -21.10 14.16
CA SER A 311 -15.67 -20.70 15.58
C SER A 311 -17.08 -20.57 16.14
N THR A 312 -18.07 -20.28 15.30
CA THR A 312 -19.46 -20.03 15.72
C THR A 312 -20.46 -20.93 15.01
N CYS A 313 -20.02 -21.70 14.02
CA CYS A 313 -20.82 -22.65 13.26
C CYS A 313 -21.95 -21.98 12.45
N LEU A 314 -21.89 -20.65 12.32
CA LEU A 314 -22.85 -19.85 11.56
C LEU A 314 -22.56 -19.92 10.06
N THR A 315 -23.63 -19.97 9.27
CA THR A 315 -23.61 -19.87 7.80
C THR A 315 -23.81 -18.44 7.34
N ALA A 316 -23.60 -18.17 6.04
CA ALA A 316 -23.89 -16.86 5.44
C ALA A 316 -25.34 -16.41 5.71
N LEU A 317 -26.30 -17.33 5.73
CA LEU A 317 -27.71 -17.02 6.00
C LEU A 317 -27.93 -16.53 7.44
N HIS A 318 -27.25 -17.11 8.43
CA HIS A 318 -27.28 -16.61 9.81
C HIS A 318 -26.76 -15.17 9.92
N PHE A 319 -25.66 -14.85 9.22
CA PHE A 319 -25.12 -13.49 9.18
C PHE A 319 -26.08 -12.51 8.49
N ALA A 320 -26.75 -12.91 7.40
CA ALA A 320 -27.73 -12.08 6.69
C ALA A 320 -28.93 -11.74 7.58
N VAL A 321 -29.40 -12.74 8.35
CA VAL A 321 -30.44 -12.56 9.36
C VAL A 321 -29.99 -11.59 10.43
N ARG A 322 -28.82 -11.78 11.06
CA ARG A 322 -28.31 -10.85 12.08
C ARG A 322 -28.09 -9.43 11.58
N ALA A 323 -27.72 -9.29 10.30
CA ALA A 323 -27.60 -7.99 9.64
C ALA A 323 -28.97 -7.34 9.35
N GLY A 324 -30.07 -8.09 9.42
CA GLY A 324 -31.43 -7.61 9.13
C GLY A 324 -31.64 -7.22 7.67
N ASN A 325 -30.96 -7.91 6.76
CA ASN A 325 -31.01 -7.60 5.33
C ASN A 325 -31.86 -8.65 4.57
N PRO A 326 -33.15 -8.37 4.31
CA PRO A 326 -34.04 -9.31 3.62
C PRO A 326 -33.65 -9.57 2.16
N GLU A 327 -32.98 -8.62 1.51
CA GLU A 327 -32.49 -8.76 0.12
C GLU A 327 -31.37 -9.79 0.06
N LEU A 328 -30.41 -9.74 0.99
CA LEU A 328 -29.36 -10.75 1.11
C LEU A 328 -29.90 -12.14 1.49
N ILE A 329 -30.91 -12.20 2.37
CA ILE A 329 -31.59 -13.46 2.71
C ILE A 329 -32.20 -14.08 1.44
N SER A 330 -32.93 -13.27 0.65
CA SER A 330 -33.56 -13.74 -0.58
C SER A 330 -32.52 -14.22 -1.59
N LEU A 331 -31.45 -13.44 -1.79
CA LEU A 331 -30.34 -13.80 -2.69
C LEU A 331 -29.67 -15.13 -2.31
N LEU A 332 -29.38 -15.36 -1.02
CA LEU A 332 -28.76 -16.59 -0.54
C LEU A 332 -29.68 -17.80 -0.73
N MET A 333 -30.98 -17.66 -0.42
CA MET A 333 -31.96 -18.74 -0.61
C MET A 333 -32.19 -19.06 -2.10
N GLU A 334 -32.21 -18.06 -2.98
CA GLU A 334 -32.28 -18.27 -4.43
C GLU A 334 -31.10 -19.11 -4.97
N HIS A 335 -29.95 -19.05 -4.29
CA HIS A 335 -28.74 -19.81 -4.61
C HIS A 335 -28.59 -21.09 -3.77
N GLY A 336 -29.68 -21.54 -3.12
CA GLY A 336 -29.75 -22.85 -2.47
C GLY A 336 -29.31 -22.91 -1.01
N ALA A 337 -29.17 -21.78 -0.32
CA ALA A 337 -28.87 -21.79 1.12
C ALA A 337 -30.02 -22.42 1.93
N ASP A 338 -29.67 -23.32 2.84
CA ASP A 338 -30.64 -24.06 3.67
C ASP A 338 -31.14 -23.21 4.86
N PRO A 339 -32.43 -22.84 4.93
CA PRO A 339 -32.99 -22.07 6.04
C PRO A 339 -33.15 -22.87 7.34
N GLU A 340 -33.07 -24.20 7.28
CA GLU A 340 -33.17 -25.10 8.44
C GLU A 340 -31.79 -25.46 8.99
N TYR A 341 -30.73 -24.91 8.43
CA TYR A 341 -29.38 -25.19 8.86
C TYR A 341 -29.16 -24.73 10.29
N ILE A 342 -28.75 -25.66 11.15
CA ILE A 342 -28.48 -25.36 12.56
C ILE A 342 -27.00 -24.99 12.75
N ASP A 343 -26.74 -23.99 13.61
CA ASP A 343 -25.40 -23.58 14.04
C ASP A 343 -24.72 -24.61 14.97
N SER A 344 -24.94 -25.90 14.72
CA SER A 344 -24.55 -26.99 15.62
C SER A 344 -23.05 -27.21 15.71
N GLU A 345 -22.62 -27.40 16.97
CA GLU A 345 -21.35 -27.94 17.44
C GLU A 345 -20.15 -27.00 17.33
N CYS A 346 -20.25 -25.85 17.99
CA CYS A 346 -19.08 -25.09 18.41
C CYS A 346 -18.93 -25.25 19.93
N ASP A 347 -17.77 -25.76 20.38
CA ASP A 347 -17.47 -26.08 21.78
C ASP A 347 -17.88 -24.92 22.72
N GLY A 348 -18.92 -25.13 23.53
CA GLY A 348 -19.32 -24.22 24.61
C GLY A 348 -20.46 -23.24 24.32
N VAL A 349 -21.13 -23.31 23.16
CA VAL A 349 -22.36 -22.52 22.90
C VAL A 349 -23.60 -23.42 23.02
N GLU A 350 -24.27 -23.38 24.17
CA GLU A 350 -25.58 -24.03 24.34
C GLU A 350 -26.67 -23.19 23.66
N GLY A 351 -27.32 -23.76 22.65
CA GLY A 351 -28.49 -23.18 22.00
C GLY A 351 -28.41 -23.22 20.50
N TYR A 352 -28.67 -24.40 19.91
CA TYR A 352 -28.83 -24.59 18.48
C TYR A 352 -29.96 -23.69 17.96
N ARG A 353 -29.65 -22.80 17.01
CA ARG A 353 -30.64 -21.91 16.39
C ARG A 353 -30.51 -22.01 14.89
N THR A 354 -31.63 -22.27 14.22
CA THR A 354 -31.77 -22.03 12.79
C THR A 354 -31.74 -20.51 12.52
N PRO A 355 -31.49 -20.06 11.28
CA PRO A 355 -31.65 -18.67 10.89
C PRO A 355 -33.00 -18.08 11.32
N LEU A 356 -34.09 -18.86 11.24
CA LEU A 356 -35.41 -18.45 11.72
C LEU A 356 -35.44 -18.29 13.24
N ALA A 357 -34.88 -19.23 13.99
CA ALA A 357 -34.80 -19.13 15.45
C ALA A 357 -33.94 -17.95 15.90
N VAL A 358 -32.86 -17.62 15.17
CA VAL A 358 -32.06 -16.41 15.40
C VAL A 358 -32.91 -15.16 15.16
N ALA A 359 -33.67 -15.11 14.06
CA ALA A 359 -34.58 -14.01 13.77
C ALA A 359 -35.63 -13.77 14.86
N GLU A 360 -36.15 -14.85 15.43
CA GLU A 360 -37.17 -14.80 16.48
C GLU A 360 -36.59 -14.46 17.87
N ALA A 361 -35.42 -14.98 18.21
CA ALA A 361 -34.79 -14.81 19.53
C ALA A 361 -34.02 -13.50 19.70
N GLU A 362 -33.34 -13.02 18.66
CA GLU A 362 -32.49 -11.82 18.75
C GLU A 362 -33.25 -10.54 18.38
N HIS A 363 -32.72 -9.38 18.83
CA HIS A 363 -33.22 -8.08 18.41
C HIS A 363 -32.51 -7.66 17.12
N ILE A 364 -33.21 -7.83 15.99
CA ILE A 364 -32.66 -7.67 14.65
C ILE A 364 -33.37 -6.52 13.92
N PRO A 365 -32.64 -5.68 13.15
CA PRO A 365 -33.28 -4.72 12.24
C PRO A 365 -34.15 -5.42 11.19
N ASN A 366 -35.26 -4.80 10.78
CA ASN A 366 -36.21 -5.36 9.79
C ASN A 366 -36.74 -6.78 10.11
N LYS A 367 -36.80 -7.17 11.40
CA LYS A 367 -37.19 -8.50 11.88
C LYS A 367 -38.40 -9.12 11.16
N GLN A 368 -39.49 -8.36 10.99
CA GLN A 368 -40.70 -8.86 10.33
C GLN A 368 -40.46 -9.21 8.86
N ALA A 369 -39.69 -8.39 8.13
CA ALA A 369 -39.36 -8.66 6.73
C ALA A 369 -38.43 -9.87 6.60
N CYS A 370 -37.42 -10.00 7.47
CA CYS A 370 -36.52 -11.16 7.49
C CYS A 370 -37.28 -12.46 7.77
N ILE A 371 -38.18 -12.47 8.77
CA ILE A 371 -39.03 -13.65 9.07
C ILE A 371 -39.94 -13.98 7.89
N GLN A 372 -40.54 -12.98 7.24
CA GLN A 372 -41.37 -13.19 6.06
C GLN A 372 -40.57 -13.77 4.89
N CYS A 373 -39.34 -13.31 4.65
CA CYS A 373 -38.46 -13.89 3.63
C CYS A 373 -38.13 -15.35 3.94
N LEU A 374 -37.72 -15.67 5.17
CA LEU A 374 -37.37 -17.04 5.56
C LEU A 374 -38.56 -18.01 5.48
N ARG A 375 -39.79 -17.56 5.74
CA ARG A 375 -41.01 -18.39 5.67
C ARG A 375 -41.58 -18.55 4.25
N ARG A 376 -41.02 -17.87 3.25
CA ARG A 376 -41.48 -17.91 1.86
C ARG A 376 -40.74 -18.95 1.00
N ALA A 377 -39.64 -19.52 1.52
CA ALA A 377 -39.03 -20.73 0.98
C ALA A 377 -39.89 -21.95 1.31
#